data_AF-A0A6I5CU48-F1
#
_entry.id   AF-A0A6I5CU48-F1
#
_cell.length_a   1.000
_cell.length_b   1.000
_cell.length_c   1.000
_cell.angle_alpha   90.00
_cell.angle_beta   90.00
_cell.angle_gamma   90.00
#
_symmetry.space_group_name_H-M   'P 1'
#
loop_
_entity.id
_entity.type
_entity.pdbx_description
1 polymer ?
#
loop_
_entity_poly.entity_id
_entity_poly.type
_entity_poly.pdbx_seq_one_letter_code
_entity_poly.pdbx_strand_id
1 'polypeptide(L)'
;MSPAPMNPSPLLSSPLAVNVLDAQSLLAAFGVLGVGVVMFAETGLLIGFFLPGDSLLFTAGLLCTGTADRGVRLSLLPLLLTAAAGALAGSQCGFVLGRRAGGALLARSR
;
A
#
# COMPACT_ATOMS: atom_id res chain seq x y z
N MET A 1 -6.28 49.06 -21.60
CA MET A 1 -5.15 48.12 -21.55
C MET A 1 -4.88 47.79 -20.09
N SER A 2 -5.47 46.71 -19.57
CA SER A 2 -5.09 46.16 -18.27
C SER A 2 -4.94 44.65 -18.49
N PRO A 3 -3.74 44.07 -18.32
CA PRO A 3 -3.54 42.64 -18.55
C PRO A 3 -4.23 41.85 -17.44
N ALA A 4 -5.13 40.94 -17.82
CA ALA A 4 -5.62 39.93 -16.89
C ALA A 4 -4.42 39.10 -16.39
N PRO A 5 -4.32 38.79 -15.08
CA PRO A 5 -3.28 37.91 -14.60
C PRO A 5 -3.45 36.53 -15.27
N MET A 6 -2.41 36.09 -15.97
CA MET A 6 -2.25 34.70 -16.37
C MET A 6 -2.35 33.84 -15.11
N ASN A 7 -3.49 33.18 -14.92
CA ASN A 7 -3.53 32.03 -14.05
C ASN A 7 -2.66 30.97 -14.75
N PRO A 8 -1.51 30.53 -14.20
CA PRO A 8 -0.88 29.34 -14.71
C PRO A 8 -1.93 28.25 -14.52
N SER A 9 -2.50 27.80 -15.63
CA SER A 9 -3.31 26.60 -15.64
C SER A 9 -2.49 25.52 -14.93
N PRO A 10 -3.08 24.71 -14.03
CA PRO A 10 -2.41 23.56 -13.44
C PRO A 10 -2.25 22.48 -14.51
N LEU A 11 -1.58 22.82 -15.60
CA LEU A 11 -1.06 21.90 -16.59
C LEU A 11 0.13 21.25 -15.93
N LEU A 12 0.07 19.92 -15.81
CA LEU A 12 1.15 19.03 -15.41
C LEU A 12 1.35 18.86 -13.88
N SER A 13 0.28 18.52 -13.16
CA SER A 13 0.43 17.55 -12.06
C SER A 13 0.84 16.20 -12.68
N SER A 14 2.11 16.07 -13.06
CA SER A 14 2.67 14.82 -13.57
C SER A 14 2.50 13.73 -12.52
N PRO A 15 1.68 12.68 -12.74
CA PRO A 15 1.63 11.53 -11.86
C PRO A 15 2.82 10.59 -12.17
N LEU A 16 4.02 11.14 -12.33
CA LEU A 16 5.17 10.36 -12.82
C LEU A 16 6.03 9.77 -11.71
N ALA A 17 5.79 10.14 -10.45
CA ALA A 17 6.44 9.53 -9.30
C ALA A 17 5.36 8.92 -8.39
N VAL A 18 5.23 7.59 -8.42
CA VAL A 18 4.44 6.86 -7.44
C VAL A 18 5.22 6.90 -6.13
N ASN A 19 4.67 7.56 -5.11
CA ASN A 19 5.30 7.59 -3.80
C ASN A 19 4.87 6.36 -3.00
N VAL A 20 5.80 5.41 -2.84
CA VAL A 20 5.56 4.13 -2.15
C VAL A 20 5.31 4.31 -0.65
N LEU A 21 5.71 5.45 -0.08
CA LEU A 21 5.46 5.81 1.32
C LEU A 21 4.15 6.55 1.54
N ASP A 22 3.42 6.90 0.47
CA ASP A 22 2.12 7.55 0.57
C ASP A 22 1.01 6.56 0.23
N ALA A 23 0.15 6.30 1.22
CA ALA A 23 -0.99 5.41 1.10
C ALA A 23 -1.94 5.84 -0.03
N GLN A 24 -2.15 7.15 -0.19
CA GLN A 24 -3.05 7.67 -1.21
C GLN A 24 -2.47 7.47 -2.62
N SER A 25 -1.18 7.75 -2.82
CA SER A 25 -0.48 7.48 -4.07
C SER A 25 -0.45 5.99 -4.41
N LEU A 26 -0.21 5.11 -3.44
CA LEU A 26 -0.21 3.65 -3.66
C LEU A 26 -1.59 3.12 -4.05
N LEU A 27 -2.62 3.57 -3.35
CA LEU A 27 -3.99 3.17 -3.64
C LEU A 27 -4.48 3.73 -4.98
N ALA A 28 -4.09 4.96 -5.33
CA ALA A 28 -4.40 5.55 -6.63
C ALA A 28 -3.68 4.83 -7.78
N ALA A 29 -2.44 4.36 -7.57
CA ALA A 29 -1.64 3.69 -8.58
C ALA A 29 -1.98 2.20 -8.76
N PHE A 30 -2.24 1.48 -7.67
CA PHE A 30 -2.36 0.01 -7.67
C PHE A 30 -3.68 -0.53 -7.09
N GLY A 31 -4.51 0.34 -6.51
CA GLY A 31 -5.82 -0.03 -5.97
C GLY A 31 -5.75 -1.16 -4.94
N VAL A 32 -6.73 -2.06 -5.02
CA VAL A 32 -6.92 -3.19 -4.09
C VAL A 32 -5.75 -4.18 -4.11
N LEU A 33 -5.11 -4.37 -5.27
CA LEU A 33 -3.92 -5.24 -5.37
C LEU A 33 -2.72 -4.62 -4.68
N GLY A 34 -2.57 -3.29 -4.73
CA GLY A 34 -1.54 -2.57 -3.98
C GLY A 34 -1.63 -2.83 -2.47
N VAL A 35 -2.85 -2.81 -1.92
CA VAL A 35 -3.12 -3.11 -0.51
C VAL A 35 -2.63 -4.52 -0.16
N GLY A 36 -2.92 -5.52 -1.00
CA GLY A 36 -2.49 -6.90 -0.77
C GLY A 36 -0.97 -7.07 -0.79
N VAL A 37 -0.28 -6.40 -1.72
CA VAL A 37 1.19 -6.44 -1.83
C VAL A 37 1.86 -5.75 -0.64
N VAL A 38 1.34 -4.59 -0.22
CA VAL A 38 1.84 -3.86 0.95
C VAL A 38 1.65 -4.69 2.21
N MET A 39 0.47 -5.29 2.38
CA MET A 39 0.17 -6.15 3.54
C MET A 39 1.06 -7.39 3.56
N PHE A 40 1.30 -8.02 2.41
CA PHE A 40 2.25 -9.13 2.29
C PHE A 40 3.68 -8.71 2.70
N ALA A 41 4.11 -7.54 2.25
CA ALA A 41 5.44 -7.05 2.55
C ALA A 41 5.60 -6.70 4.03
N GLU A 42 4.65 -5.98 4.61
CA GLU A 42 4.67 -5.58 6.02
C GLU A 42 4.61 -6.79 6.97
N THR A 43 3.78 -7.80 6.68
CA THR A 43 3.65 -8.99 7.54
C THR A 43 4.72 -10.06 7.28
N GLY A 44 5.32 -10.09 6.08
CA GLY A 44 6.21 -11.19 5.65
C GLY A 44 7.68 -10.83 5.47
N LEU A 45 8.01 -9.59 5.13
CA LEU A 45 9.39 -9.13 4.99
C LEU A 45 9.81 -8.46 6.30
N LEU A 46 10.89 -8.93 6.94
CA LEU A 46 11.46 -8.26 8.14
C LEU A 46 11.90 -6.81 7.85
N ILE A 47 12.07 -6.44 6.58
CA ILE A 47 12.38 -5.08 6.09
C ILE A 47 11.11 -4.31 5.67
N GLY A 48 9.95 -4.96 5.64
CA GLY A 48 8.66 -4.37 5.25
C GLY A 48 8.05 -3.41 6.28
N PHE A 49 8.65 -3.26 7.46
CA PHE A 49 8.21 -2.33 8.51
C PHE A 49 8.16 -0.85 8.06
N PHE A 50 8.88 -0.51 6.99
CA PHE A 50 8.87 0.85 6.44
C PHE A 50 7.65 1.17 5.57
N LEU A 51 6.79 0.19 5.27
CA LEU A 51 5.59 0.42 4.46
C LEU A 51 4.39 0.84 5.34
N PRO A 52 3.58 1.83 4.93
CA PRO A 52 2.47 2.33 5.73
C PRO A 52 1.17 1.51 5.53
N GLY A 53 1.18 0.20 5.77
CA GLY A 53 0.03 -0.66 5.42
C GLY A 53 -1.21 -0.45 6.30
N ASP A 54 -1.06 -0.24 7.61
CA ASP A 54 -2.20 0.07 8.51
C ASP A 54 -2.94 1.36 8.10
N SER A 55 -2.18 2.43 7.85
CA SER A 55 -2.73 3.71 7.41
C SER A 55 -3.33 3.62 5.99
N LEU A 56 -2.76 2.76 5.13
CA LEU A 56 -3.29 2.46 3.80
C LEU A 56 -4.62 1.74 3.87
N LEU A 57 -4.75 0.70 4.72
CA LEU A 57 -6.00 -0.02 4.95
C LEU A 57 -7.10 0.90 5.48
N PHE A 58 -6.77 1.82 6.39
CA PHE A 58 -7.69 2.85 6.85
C PHE A 58 -8.15 3.77 5.71
N THR A 59 -7.21 4.29 4.92
CA THR A 59 -7.50 5.20 3.79
C THR A 59 -8.33 4.49 2.70
N ALA A 60 -8.00 3.23 2.40
CA ALA A 60 -8.74 2.40 1.45
C ALA A 60 -10.17 2.10 1.92
N GLY A 61 -10.34 1.75 3.21
CA GLY A 61 -11.66 1.56 3.81
C GLY A 61 -12.50 2.83 3.80
N LEU A 62 -11.89 4.00 4.06
CA LEU A 62 -12.56 5.29 3.98
C LEU A 62 -13.04 5.59 2.56
N LEU A 63 -12.24 5.28 1.53
CA LEU A 63 -12.63 5.45 0.13
C LEU A 63 -13.76 4.49 -0.29
N CYS A 64 -13.87 3.31 0.33
CA CYS A 64 -15.00 2.41 0.12
C CYS A 64 -16.33 2.95 0.66
N THR A 65 -16.34 3.92 1.59
CA THR A 65 -17.58 4.49 2.15
C THR A 65 -18.33 5.41 1.19
N GLY A 66 -17.75 5.74 0.03
CA GLY A 66 -18.45 6.47 -1.04
C GLY A 66 -18.38 8.00 -0.94
N THR A 67 -17.48 8.56 -0.13
CA THR A 67 -17.19 10.01 -0.11
C THR A 67 -16.50 10.51 -1.39
N ALA A 68 -16.11 9.62 -2.32
CA ALA A 68 -15.55 9.95 -3.62
C ALA A 68 -16.63 9.87 -4.73
N ASP A 69 -17.00 11.04 -5.26
CA ASP A 69 -18.10 11.33 -6.20
C ASP A 69 -18.10 10.61 -7.57
N ARG A 70 -17.22 9.63 -7.88
CA ARG A 70 -17.26 8.97 -9.20
C ARG A 70 -16.83 7.50 -9.18
N GLY A 71 -17.82 6.62 -9.38
CA GLY A 71 -17.74 5.46 -10.29
C GLY A 71 -16.92 4.23 -9.88
N VAL A 72 -15.95 4.32 -8.97
CA VAL A 72 -15.19 3.15 -8.51
C VAL A 72 -15.76 2.70 -7.16
N ARG A 73 -16.83 1.90 -7.19
CA ARG A 73 -17.24 1.16 -5.99
C ARG A 73 -16.22 0.07 -5.71
N LEU A 74 -15.13 0.42 -5.04
CA LEU A 74 -14.30 -0.57 -4.38
C LEU A 74 -15.19 -1.24 -3.34
N SER A 75 -15.67 -2.44 -3.66
CA SER A 75 -16.39 -3.23 -2.68
C SER A 75 -15.43 -3.53 -1.52
N LEU A 76 -15.90 -3.32 -0.29
CA LEU A 76 -15.15 -3.68 0.92
C LEU A 76 -14.68 -5.14 0.89
N LEU A 77 -15.47 -6.01 0.27
CA LEU A 77 -15.21 -7.44 0.22
C LEU A 77 -13.90 -7.79 -0.52
N PRO A 78 -13.67 -7.42 -1.79
CA PRO A 78 -12.39 -7.66 -2.45
C PRO A 78 -11.22 -6.99 -1.73
N LEU A 79 -11.40 -5.79 -1.18
CA LEU A 79 -10.35 -5.12 -0.38
C LEU A 79 -9.92 -5.97 0.81
N LEU A 80 -10.89 -6.45 1.58
CA LEU A 80 -10.65 -7.25 2.77
C LEU A 80 -10.06 -8.62 2.40
N LEU A 81 -10.56 -9.25 1.33
CA LEU A 81 -10.05 -10.54 0.84
C LEU A 81 -8.60 -10.43 0.38
N THR A 82 -8.24 -9.41 -0.40
CA THR A 82 -6.84 -9.23 -0.85
C THR A 82 -5.92 -8.84 0.29
N ALA A 83 -6.38 -7.99 1.23
CA ALA A 83 -5.60 -7.65 2.41
C ALA A 83 -5.36 -8.89 3.29
N ALA A 84 -6.39 -9.68 3.56
CA ALA A 84 -6.28 -10.91 4.33
C ALA A 84 -5.39 -11.94 3.62
N ALA A 85 -5.56 -12.15 2.31
CA ALA A 85 -4.73 -13.06 1.53
C ALA A 85 -3.26 -12.62 1.54
N GLY A 86 -2.99 -11.31 1.37
CA GLY A 86 -1.66 -10.73 1.46
C GLY A 86 -1.04 -10.92 2.84
N ALA A 87 -1.78 -10.60 3.90
CA ALA A 87 -1.34 -10.76 5.29
C ALA A 87 -0.98 -12.21 5.62
N LEU A 88 -1.84 -13.16 5.24
CA LEU A 88 -1.65 -14.59 5.49
C LEU A 88 -0.48 -15.16 4.68
N ALA A 89 -0.38 -14.80 3.39
CA ALA A 89 0.77 -15.21 2.58
C ALA A 89 2.07 -14.63 3.15
N GLY A 90 2.02 -13.37 3.60
CA GLY A 90 3.15 -12.68 4.21
C GLY A 90 3.58 -13.37 5.50
N SER A 91 2.65 -13.65 6.42
CA SER A 91 2.98 -14.32 7.69
C SER A 91 3.57 -15.72 7.47
N GLN A 92 3.07 -16.48 6.50
CA GLN A 92 3.63 -17.78 6.13
C GLN A 92 5.05 -17.64 5.55
N CYS A 93 5.26 -16.70 4.63
CA CYS A 93 6.58 -16.40 4.09
C CYS A 93 7.56 -15.93 5.17
N GLY A 94 7.13 -15.01 6.04
CA GLY A 94 7.91 -14.47 7.15
C GLY A 94 8.28 -15.55 8.17
N PHE A 95 7.37 -16.48 8.46
CA PHE A 95 7.67 -17.63 9.31
C PHE A 95 8.77 -18.52 8.71
N VAL A 96 8.69 -18.83 7.42
CA VAL A 96 9.69 -19.64 6.73
C VAL A 96 11.04 -18.91 6.66
N LEU A 97 11.03 -17.61 6.36
CA LEU A 97 12.24 -16.78 6.32
C LEU A 97 12.88 -16.67 7.70
N GLY A 98 12.08 -16.39 8.74
CA GLY A 98 12.52 -16.29 10.13
C GLY A 98 13.05 -17.62 10.65
N ARG A 99 12.42 -18.75 10.32
CA ARG A 99 12.91 -20.08 10.69
C ARG A 99 14.26 -20.40 10.03
N ARG A 100 14.45 -20.02 8.76
CA ARG A 100 15.74 -20.19 8.05
C ARG A 100 16.83 -19.27 8.60
N ALA A 101 16.52 -17.99 8.80
CA ALA A 101 17.46 -17.01 9.33
C ALA A 101 17.84 -17.29 10.80
N GLY A 102 16.87 -17.66 11.63
CA GLY A 102 17.09 -18.03 13.03
C GLY A 102 17.96 -19.28 13.18
N GLY A 103 17.73 -20.30 12.35
CA GLY A 103 18.61 -21.48 12.32
C GLY A 103 20.06 -21.14 11.95
N ALA A 104 20.28 -20.21 11.02
CA ALA A 104 21.60 -19.75 10.63
C ALA A 104 22.32 -18.93 11.73
N LEU A 105 21.58 -18.15 12.51
CA LEU A 105 22.12 -17.39 13.65
C LEU A 105 22.51 -18.30 14.83
N LEU A 106 21.67 -19.29 15.14
CA LEU A 106 21.95 -20.28 16.20
C LEU A 106 23.13 -21.20 15.84
N ALA A 107 23.32 -21.51 14.55
CA ALA A 107 24.48 -22.27 14.08
C ALA A 107 25.80 -21.49 14.15
N ARG A 108 25.75 -20.16 14.32
CA ARG A 108 26.94 -19.29 14.46
C ARG A 108 27.30 -19.00 15.92
N SER A 109 26.43 -19.31 16.88
CA SER A 109 26.67 -19.08 18.31
C SER A 109 27.18 -20.32 19.07
N ARG A 110 27.62 -21.37 18.36
CA ARG A 110 28.39 -22.51 18.89
C ARG A 110 29.77 -22.50 18.24
#